data_AF-A0A535Y376-F1
#
_entry.id   AF-A0A535Y376-F1
#
_cell.length_a   1.000
_cell.length_b   1.000
_cell.length_c   1.000
_cell.angle_alpha   90.00
_cell.angle_beta   90.00
_cell.angle_gamma   90.00
#
_symmetry.space_group_name_H-M   'P 1'
#
loop_
_entity.id
_entity.type
_entity.pdbx_description
1 polymer ?
#
loop_
_entity_poly.entity_id
_entity_poly.type
_entity_poly.pdbx_seq_one_letter_code
_entity_poly.pdbx_strand_id
1 'polypeptide(L)'
;MKRRRATPNVDRLLAIAFVFMVTVALAGLVSQETAASFTGSSSNPSNTLRTLDVQPPASQNNPTSSAAGVVNLSWTATPTAPGAGHTLTYIVMRGAVGGPYSTVGSTSSLSYSDTPSSDGTYDYVIQTQISGGGTFTSGNSAAKSGLSDRTAPTKSIICNGGSCAGWFNATVSVTVSGTDGGAGMGSVTRNVDGTGQTST
;
A
#
# COMPACT_ATOMS: atom_id res chain seq x y z
N MET A 1 3.13 79.93 7.44
CA MET A 1 3.51 78.51 7.61
C MET A 1 2.29 77.71 8.05
N LYS A 2 1.70 76.89 7.18
CA LYS A 2 0.51 76.07 7.46
C LYS A 2 0.98 74.70 7.97
N ARG A 3 0.89 74.43 9.28
CA ARG A 3 1.20 73.10 9.85
C ARG A 3 0.05 72.15 9.51
N ARG A 4 0.27 71.20 8.61
CA ARG A 4 -0.66 70.08 8.37
C ARG A 4 -0.61 69.16 9.60
N ARG A 5 -1.74 69.00 10.27
CA ARG A 5 -1.91 68.07 11.40
C ARG A 5 -1.98 66.66 10.81
N ALA A 6 -0.96 65.85 11.04
CA ALA A 6 -0.99 64.43 10.71
C ALA A 6 -2.08 63.76 11.56
N THR A 7 -2.99 63.03 10.93
CA THR A 7 -4.12 62.36 11.57
C THR A 7 -3.63 61.04 12.17
N PRO A 8 -3.49 60.88 13.49
CA PRO A 8 -2.82 59.74 14.11
C PRO A 8 -3.52 58.39 13.89
N ASN A 9 -4.77 58.41 13.42
CA ASN A 9 -5.58 57.21 13.21
C ASN A 9 -5.25 56.49 11.88
N VAL A 10 -4.79 57.20 10.85
CA VAL A 10 -4.43 56.54 9.57
C VAL A 10 -3.09 55.83 9.66
N ASP A 11 -2.11 56.39 10.38
CA ASP A 11 -0.80 55.76 10.57
C ASP A 11 -0.88 54.47 11.39
N ARG A 12 -1.74 54.43 12.42
CA ARG A 12 -1.98 53.22 13.22
C ARG A 12 -2.70 52.14 12.41
N LEU A 13 -3.64 52.51 11.54
CA LEU A 13 -4.34 51.56 10.69
C LEU A 13 -3.39 50.96 9.63
N LEU A 14 -2.53 51.79 9.04
CA LEU A 14 -1.49 51.32 8.11
C LEU A 14 -0.47 50.41 8.82
N ALA A 15 -0.07 50.73 10.05
CA ALA A 15 0.85 49.89 10.82
C ALA A 15 0.25 48.52 11.17
N ILE A 16 -1.01 48.48 11.58
CA ILE A 16 -1.72 47.21 11.88
C ILE A 16 -1.88 46.38 10.60
N ALA A 17 -2.29 47.02 9.49
CA ALA A 17 -2.42 46.35 8.21
C ALA A 17 -1.07 45.78 7.73
N PHE A 18 0.03 46.53 7.90
CA PHE A 18 1.37 46.07 7.56
C PHE A 18 1.82 44.89 8.41
N VAL A 19 1.62 44.93 9.74
CA VAL A 19 1.95 43.81 10.63
C VAL A 19 1.14 42.56 10.28
N PHE A 20 -0.15 42.70 9.96
CA PHE A 20 -1.00 41.58 9.55
C PHE A 20 -0.56 40.99 8.20
N MET A 21 -0.15 41.84 7.25
CA MET A 21 0.34 41.40 5.95
C MET A 21 1.67 40.65 6.10
N VAL A 22 2.56 41.16 6.97
CA VAL A 22 3.84 40.51 7.28
C VAL A 22 3.61 39.18 8.01
N THR A 23 2.69 39.08 8.98
CA THR A 23 2.43 37.81 9.69
C THR A 23 1.76 36.76 8.80
N VAL A 24 0.83 37.17 7.91
CA VAL A 24 0.22 36.26 6.93
C VAL A 24 1.24 35.81 5.88
N ALA A 25 2.09 36.71 5.39
CA ALA A 25 3.19 36.34 4.49
C ALA A 25 4.16 35.36 5.17
N LEU A 26 4.50 35.61 6.44
CA LEU A 26 5.40 34.74 7.20
C LEU A 26 4.79 33.36 7.45
N ALA A 27 3.49 33.27 7.76
CA ALA A 27 2.78 32.00 7.91
C ALA A 27 2.63 31.23 6.58
N GLY A 28 2.48 31.95 5.45
CA GLY A 28 2.45 31.36 4.11
C GLY A 28 3.80 30.76 3.68
N LEU A 29 4.92 31.31 4.14
CA LEU A 29 6.26 30.77 3.87
C LEU A 29 6.55 29.45 4.61
N VAL A 30 5.87 29.15 5.72
CA VAL A 30 6.13 27.92 6.52
C VAL A 30 5.41 26.68 5.96
N SER A 31 4.50 26.86 4.99
CA SER A 31 3.69 25.76 4.46
C SER A 31 4.25 25.10 3.18
N GLN A 32 5.44 25.51 2.73
CA GLN A 32 6.01 25.05 1.48
C GLN A 32 7.46 24.59 1.66
N GLU A 33 7.66 23.50 2.39
CA GLU A 33 8.92 22.73 2.36
C GLU A 33 8.99 21.94 1.03
N THR A 34 8.97 22.65 -0.10
CA THR A 34 9.51 22.11 -1.34
C THR A 34 10.99 22.38 -1.28
N ALA A 35 11.76 21.34 -0.98
CA ALA A 35 13.22 21.23 -1.07
C ALA A 35 13.98 22.56 -1.04
N ALA A 36 14.70 22.83 0.07
CA ALA A 36 15.66 23.92 0.13
C ALA A 36 16.54 23.93 -1.14
N SER A 37 16.28 24.86 -2.05
CA SER A 37 17.12 25.05 -3.22
C SER A 37 18.37 25.78 -2.74
N PHE A 38 19.48 25.05 -2.58
CA PHE A 38 20.78 25.68 -2.37
C PHE A 38 21.21 26.32 -3.70
N THR A 39 20.81 27.57 -3.96
CA THR A 39 21.30 28.36 -5.11
C THR A 39 22.71 28.89 -4.90
N GLY A 40 23.34 28.59 -3.76
CA GLY A 40 24.75 28.85 -3.53
C GLY A 40 25.60 27.82 -4.24
N SER A 41 26.22 28.19 -5.36
CA SER A 41 27.40 27.50 -5.85
C SER A 41 28.50 27.64 -4.78
N SER A 42 28.57 26.70 -3.84
CA SER A 42 29.72 26.66 -2.94
C SER A 42 30.91 26.21 -3.78
N SER A 43 31.76 27.15 -4.17
CA SER A 43 33.15 26.90 -4.52
C SER A 43 33.94 26.48 -3.28
N ASN A 44 33.49 25.43 -2.60
CA ASN A 44 34.25 24.70 -1.59
C ASN A 44 34.74 23.43 -2.31
N PRO A 45 36.04 23.28 -2.60
CA PRO A 45 36.52 22.38 -3.67
C PRO A 45 36.28 20.88 -3.43
N SER A 46 35.57 20.48 -2.37
CA SER A 46 35.32 19.08 -2.05
C SER A 46 33.86 18.73 -1.69
N ASN A 47 32.89 19.65 -1.80
CA ASN A 47 31.50 19.33 -1.44
C ASN A 47 30.60 19.19 -2.68
N THR A 48 30.46 17.97 -3.19
CA THR A 48 29.41 17.62 -4.15
C THR A 48 28.08 17.46 -3.43
N LEU A 49 27.12 18.35 -3.70
CA LEU A 49 25.71 18.12 -3.36
C LEU A 49 25.21 16.92 -4.18
N ARG A 50 25.22 15.73 -3.58
CA ARG A 50 24.52 14.56 -4.12
C ARG A 50 23.12 14.53 -3.53
N THR A 51 22.10 14.59 -4.38
CA THR A 51 20.74 14.19 -3.97
C THR A 51 20.78 12.71 -3.61
N LEU A 52 20.20 12.34 -2.47
CA LEU A 52 20.05 10.94 -2.09
C LEU A 52 19.15 10.25 -3.12
N ASP A 53 19.74 9.34 -3.89
CA ASP A 53 18.99 8.48 -4.81
C ASP A 53 18.47 7.26 -4.03
N VAL A 54 17.17 7.25 -3.76
CA VAL A 54 16.51 6.16 -3.06
C VAL A 54 16.09 5.11 -4.08
N GLN A 55 16.61 3.90 -3.91
CA GLN A 55 16.32 2.77 -4.78
C GLN A 55 15.14 1.96 -4.22
N PRO A 56 14.28 1.39 -5.07
CA PRO A 56 13.23 0.47 -4.62
C PRO A 56 13.82 -0.82 -4.03
N PRO A 57 12.98 -1.70 -3.44
CA PRO A 57 13.39 -3.07 -3.13
C PRO A 57 14.11 -3.75 -4.30
N ALA A 58 15.22 -4.45 -4.02
CA ALA A 58 16.05 -5.06 -5.06
C ALA A 58 15.30 -6.16 -5.85
N SER A 59 14.37 -6.85 -5.20
CA SER A 59 13.51 -7.85 -5.84
C SER A 59 12.22 -8.04 -5.04
N GLN A 60 11.16 -8.45 -5.73
CA GLN A 60 9.89 -8.86 -5.13
C GLN A 60 9.63 -10.33 -5.47
N ASN A 61 9.19 -11.10 -4.48
CA ASN A 61 8.78 -12.49 -4.69
C ASN A 61 7.41 -12.53 -5.38
N ASN A 62 7.05 -13.65 -5.99
CA ASN A 62 5.71 -13.81 -6.54
C ASN A 62 4.69 -13.81 -5.38
N PRO A 63 3.66 -12.93 -5.42
CA PRO A 63 2.60 -12.88 -4.42
C PRO A 63 1.88 -14.22 -4.29
N THR A 64 1.44 -14.57 -3.08
CA THR A 64 0.62 -15.75 -2.84
C THR A 64 -0.80 -15.37 -2.48
N SER A 65 -1.76 -16.08 -3.06
CA SER A 65 -3.17 -15.95 -2.70
C SER A 65 -3.46 -16.70 -1.40
N SER A 66 -4.44 -16.23 -0.64
CA SER A 66 -4.86 -16.79 0.63
C SER A 66 -6.35 -16.55 0.83
N ALA A 67 -6.95 -17.28 1.77
CA ALA A 67 -8.39 -17.27 2.02
C ALA A 67 -8.96 -15.85 2.18
N ALA A 68 -10.23 -15.67 1.78
CA ALA A 68 -10.94 -14.40 1.80
C ALA A 68 -10.27 -13.27 0.98
N GLY A 69 -9.56 -13.65 -0.09
CA GLY A 69 -8.94 -12.75 -1.06
C GLY A 69 -7.68 -12.04 -0.57
N VAL A 70 -7.03 -12.55 0.47
CA VAL A 70 -5.77 -11.98 0.95
C VAL A 70 -4.65 -12.30 -0.05
N VAL A 71 -3.91 -11.27 -0.43
CA VAL A 71 -2.71 -11.35 -1.26
C VAL A 71 -1.51 -11.04 -0.38
N ASN A 72 -0.65 -12.05 -0.15
CA ASN A 72 0.55 -11.90 0.65
C ASN A 72 1.74 -11.52 -0.24
N LEU A 73 2.33 -10.37 0.07
CA LEU A 73 3.47 -9.80 -0.63
C LEU A 73 4.73 -9.97 0.21
N SER A 74 5.86 -10.23 -0.45
CA SER A 74 7.19 -10.20 0.17
C SER A 74 8.24 -9.71 -0.82
N TRP A 75 9.27 -9.03 -0.31
CA TRP A 75 10.36 -8.47 -1.10
C TRP A 75 11.67 -8.45 -0.30
N THR A 76 12.78 -8.26 -0.99
CA THR A 76 14.09 -8.05 -0.34
C THR A 76 14.27 -6.58 0.03
N ALA A 77 15.13 -6.30 1.01
CA ALA A 77 15.41 -4.92 1.39
C ALA A 77 15.91 -4.06 0.20
N THR A 78 15.64 -2.76 0.27
CA THR A 78 16.28 -1.78 -0.64
C THR A 78 17.79 -1.75 -0.40
N PRO A 79 18.62 -1.53 -1.44
CA PRO A 79 20.05 -1.30 -1.27
C PRO A 79 20.36 0.09 -0.65
N THR A 80 19.38 1.00 -0.56
CA THR A 80 19.56 2.31 0.06
C THR A 80 19.41 2.20 1.59
N ALA A 81 20.53 2.32 2.31
CA ALA A 81 20.51 2.39 3.76
C ALA A 81 20.08 3.80 4.24
N PRO A 82 19.17 3.91 5.24
CA PRO A 82 18.89 5.19 5.86
C PRO A 82 20.10 5.61 6.71
N GLY A 83 20.47 6.89 6.63
CA GLY A 83 21.48 7.46 7.54
C GLY A 83 20.98 7.49 8.99
N ALA A 84 21.87 7.83 9.93
CA ALA A 84 21.48 8.03 11.33
C ALA A 84 20.40 9.13 11.46
N GLY A 85 19.36 8.86 12.25
CA GLY A 85 18.24 9.79 12.44
C GLY A 85 17.17 9.75 11.35
N HIS A 86 17.31 8.87 10.34
CA HIS A 86 16.33 8.68 9.29
C HIS A 86 15.51 7.39 9.48
N THR A 87 14.25 7.40 9.03
CA THR A 87 13.37 6.23 9.04
C THR A 87 13.16 5.72 7.63
N LEU A 88 13.14 4.40 7.46
CA LEU A 88 12.84 3.73 6.20
C LEU A 88 11.48 3.03 6.29
N THR A 89 10.62 3.28 5.31
CA THR A 89 9.35 2.59 5.12
C THR A 89 9.20 2.11 3.68
N TYR A 90 8.36 1.12 3.48
CA TYR A 90 7.95 0.63 2.17
C TYR A 90 6.51 1.06 1.92
N ILE A 91 6.27 1.73 0.81
CA ILE A 91 4.93 2.07 0.32
C ILE A 91 4.50 0.95 -0.62
N VAL A 92 3.38 0.32 -0.29
CA VAL A 92 2.80 -0.74 -1.10
C VAL A 92 1.76 -0.11 -2.00
N MET A 93 1.88 -0.35 -3.30
CA MET A 93 0.93 0.15 -4.29
C MET A 93 0.36 -0.99 -5.11
N ARG A 94 -0.92 -0.85 -5.47
CA ARG A 94 -1.70 -1.81 -6.24
C ARG A 94 -2.40 -1.12 -7.40
N GLY A 95 -2.52 -1.82 -8.52
CA GLY A 95 -3.24 -1.38 -9.71
C GLY A 95 -3.83 -2.55 -10.47
N ALA A 96 -4.54 -2.25 -11.56
CA ALA A 96 -4.83 -3.24 -12.59
C ALA A 96 -3.52 -3.79 -13.18
N VAL A 97 -3.59 -4.92 -13.87
CA VAL A 97 -2.40 -5.47 -14.56
C VAL A 97 -1.89 -4.43 -15.57
N GLY A 98 -0.62 -4.03 -15.42
CA GLY A 98 0.00 -2.94 -16.19
C GLY A 98 -0.20 -1.51 -15.65
N GLY A 99 -0.93 -1.33 -14.55
CA GLY A 99 -1.17 -0.02 -13.90
C GLY A 99 -2.37 0.76 -14.46
N PRO A 100 -2.64 1.99 -13.98
CA PRO A 100 -1.89 2.77 -12.99
C PRO A 100 -1.97 2.20 -11.56
N TYR A 101 -1.00 2.58 -10.71
CA TYR A 101 -0.89 2.10 -9.33
C TYR A 101 -1.32 3.17 -8.32
N SER A 102 -1.96 2.73 -7.24
CA SER A 102 -2.36 3.56 -6.10
C SER A 102 -1.89 2.96 -4.78
N THR A 103 -1.54 3.80 -3.81
CA THR A 103 -1.10 3.34 -2.49
C THR A 103 -2.22 2.60 -1.77
N VAL A 104 -1.89 1.41 -1.26
CA VAL A 104 -2.79 0.59 -0.42
C VAL A 104 -2.37 0.58 1.04
N GLY A 105 -1.10 0.87 1.31
CA GLY A 105 -0.59 0.99 2.66
C GLY A 105 0.91 1.23 2.70
N SER A 106 1.46 1.25 3.90
CA SER A 106 2.89 1.35 4.15
C SER A 106 3.31 0.45 5.31
N THR A 107 4.54 -0.05 5.29
CA THR A 107 5.09 -0.93 6.33
C THR A 107 6.60 -0.75 6.46
N SER A 108 7.17 -1.00 7.63
CA SER A 108 8.63 -1.15 7.82
C SER A 108 9.11 -2.59 7.65
N SER A 109 8.18 -3.54 7.55
CA SER A 109 8.49 -4.96 7.32
C SER A 109 8.78 -5.25 5.85
N LEU A 110 9.44 -6.38 5.59
CA LEU A 110 9.71 -6.90 4.24
C LEU A 110 8.53 -7.71 3.65
N SER A 111 7.34 -7.51 4.21
CA SER A 111 6.12 -8.20 3.82
C SER A 111 4.89 -7.35 4.11
N TYR A 112 3.84 -7.56 3.34
CA TYR A 112 2.54 -6.91 3.51
C TYR A 112 1.41 -7.83 3.04
N SER A 113 0.34 -7.91 3.82
CA SER A 113 -0.88 -8.61 3.44
C SER A 113 -1.89 -7.58 2.99
N ASP A 114 -2.33 -7.71 1.74
CA ASP A 114 -3.33 -6.85 1.14
C ASP A 114 -4.62 -7.63 0.92
N THR A 115 -5.76 -6.97 1.06
CA THR A 115 -7.07 -7.59 0.82
C THR A 115 -7.87 -6.71 -0.13
N PRO A 116 -7.75 -6.92 -1.45
CA PRO A 116 -8.58 -6.23 -2.43
C PRO A 116 -10.07 -6.39 -2.13
N SER A 117 -10.84 -5.36 -2.48
CA SER A 117 -12.30 -5.32 -2.25
C SER A 117 -13.08 -6.27 -3.14
N SER A 118 -12.45 -6.78 -4.19
CA SER A 118 -13.06 -7.61 -5.23
C SER A 118 -12.10 -8.67 -5.72
N ASP A 119 -12.66 -9.74 -6.26
CA ASP A 119 -11.89 -10.79 -6.92
C ASP A 119 -11.20 -10.24 -8.16
N GLY A 120 -10.00 -10.74 -8.44
CA GLY A 120 -9.27 -10.35 -9.63
C GLY A 120 -7.76 -10.49 -9.50
N THR A 121 -7.09 -10.34 -10.64
CA THR A 121 -5.63 -10.25 -10.69
C THR A 121 -5.21 -8.78 -10.62
N TYR A 122 -4.28 -8.48 -9.71
CA TYR A 122 -3.75 -7.15 -9.48
C TYR A 122 -2.24 -7.14 -9.60
N ASP A 123 -1.68 -6.07 -10.13
CA ASP A 123 -0.22 -5.85 -10.09
C ASP A 123 0.13 -5.00 -8.88
N TYR A 124 1.21 -5.40 -8.22
CA TYR A 124 1.79 -4.73 -7.07
C TYR A 124 3.18 -4.21 -7.39
N VAL A 125 3.46 -3.01 -6.91
CA VAL A 125 4.80 -2.41 -6.93
C VAL A 125 5.08 -1.81 -5.56
N ILE A 126 6.35 -1.80 -5.17
CA ILE A 126 6.80 -1.32 -3.88
C ILE A 126 7.74 -0.14 -4.10
N GLN A 127 7.52 0.94 -3.36
CA GLN A 127 8.47 2.05 -3.27
C GLN A 127 9.14 2.02 -1.91
N THR A 128 10.39 2.45 -1.85
CA THR A 128 11.08 2.77 -0.60
C THR A 128 10.91 4.25 -0.34
N GLN A 129 10.56 4.60 0.90
CA GLN A 129 10.52 5.95 1.38
C GLN A 129 11.47 6.12 2.56
N ILE A 130 12.27 7.18 2.53
CA ILE A 130 13.15 7.59 3.63
C ILE A 130 12.69 8.96 4.13
N SER A 131 12.53 9.09 5.44
CA SER A 131 12.14 10.33 6.12
C SER A 131 13.12 10.73 7.23
N GLY A 132 13.10 12.00 7.66
CA GLY A 132 13.94 12.54 8.74
C GLY A 132 14.81 13.71 8.28
N GLY A 133 14.20 14.87 8.00
CA GLY A 133 14.86 16.02 7.36
C GLY A 133 14.43 16.26 5.90
N GLY A 134 13.44 15.50 5.44
CA GLY A 134 12.83 15.52 4.12
C GLY A 134 12.10 14.21 3.86
N THR A 135 11.44 14.09 2.70
CA THR A 135 10.86 12.83 2.24
C THR A 135 11.42 12.49 0.87
N PHE A 136 12.11 11.37 0.78
CA PHE A 136 12.66 10.85 -0.46
C PHE A 136 11.98 9.52 -0.77
N THR A 137 11.45 9.38 -1.98
CA THR A 137 10.73 8.18 -2.40
C THR A 137 11.37 7.65 -3.68
N SER A 138 11.60 6.35 -3.74
CA SER A 138 12.12 5.69 -4.93
C SER A 138 11.11 5.68 -6.07
N GLY A 139 11.57 5.31 -7.27
CA GLY A 139 10.69 4.76 -8.30
C GLY A 139 10.03 3.44 -7.87
N ASN A 140 9.15 2.91 -8.71
CA ASN A 140 8.50 1.61 -8.46
C ASN A 140 9.51 0.47 -8.60
N SER A 141 9.39 -0.55 -7.74
CA SER A 141 9.98 -1.86 -8.02
C SER A 141 9.43 -2.45 -9.32
N ALA A 142 10.04 -3.53 -9.79
CA ALA A 142 9.42 -4.39 -10.80
C ALA A 142 8.04 -4.86 -10.28
N ALA A 143 7.05 -4.85 -11.17
CA ALA A 143 5.69 -5.25 -10.83
C ALA A 143 5.56 -6.76 -10.66
N LYS A 144 4.69 -7.19 -9.74
CA LYS A 144 4.32 -8.59 -9.56
C LYS A 144 2.81 -8.75 -9.44
N SER A 145 2.28 -9.72 -10.18
CA SER A 145 0.86 -10.03 -10.19
C SER A 145 0.47 -10.96 -9.05
N GLY A 146 -0.62 -10.65 -8.36
CA GLY A 146 -1.25 -11.49 -7.34
C GLY A 146 -2.74 -11.66 -7.63
N LEU A 147 -3.28 -12.84 -7.28
CA LEU A 147 -4.69 -13.15 -7.39
C LEU A 147 -5.39 -12.94 -6.05
N SER A 148 -6.39 -12.07 -6.01
CA SER A 148 -7.36 -12.01 -4.92
C SER A 148 -8.56 -12.85 -5.28
N ASP A 149 -8.86 -13.84 -4.45
CA ASP A 149 -10.05 -14.67 -4.56
C ASP A 149 -10.77 -14.76 -3.22
N ARG A 150 -11.93 -14.12 -3.17
CA ARG A 150 -12.85 -14.04 -2.04
C ARG A 150 -14.05 -14.96 -2.24
N THR A 151 -14.22 -15.54 -3.42
CA THR A 151 -15.32 -16.44 -3.71
C THR A 151 -15.09 -17.73 -2.92
N ALA A 152 -16.03 -18.06 -2.04
CA ALA A 152 -15.94 -19.31 -1.31
C ALA A 152 -16.37 -20.47 -2.22
N PRO A 153 -15.71 -21.64 -2.11
CA PRO A 153 -16.10 -22.80 -2.89
C PRO A 153 -17.48 -23.30 -2.49
N THR A 154 -18.26 -23.73 -3.48
CA THR A 154 -19.52 -24.44 -3.27
C THR A 154 -19.32 -25.95 -3.34
N LYS A 155 -20.06 -26.70 -2.53
CA LYS A 155 -20.04 -28.17 -2.51
C LYS A 155 -21.43 -28.75 -2.66
N SER A 156 -21.52 -29.91 -3.31
CA SER A 156 -22.74 -30.69 -3.41
C SER A 156 -22.46 -32.16 -3.11
N ILE A 157 -23.47 -32.86 -2.62
CA ILE A 157 -23.41 -34.27 -2.29
C ILE A 157 -24.63 -34.98 -2.88
N ILE A 158 -24.41 -36.11 -3.52
CA ILE A 158 -25.45 -36.99 -4.04
C ILE A 158 -25.17 -38.44 -3.64
N CYS A 159 -26.22 -39.19 -3.35
CA CYS A 159 -26.17 -40.58 -2.93
C CYS A 159 -26.91 -41.43 -3.95
N ASN A 160 -26.24 -42.41 -4.54
CA ASN A 160 -26.76 -43.24 -5.64
C ASN A 160 -27.37 -42.41 -6.79
N GLY A 161 -26.77 -41.24 -7.07
CA GLY A 161 -27.24 -40.30 -8.11
C GLY A 161 -28.37 -39.36 -7.71
N GLY A 162 -28.86 -39.42 -6.47
CA GLY A 162 -29.98 -38.61 -5.98
C GLY A 162 -29.75 -38.00 -4.59
N SER A 163 -30.85 -37.68 -3.91
CA SER A 163 -30.82 -37.13 -2.54
C SER A 163 -30.22 -38.13 -1.54
N CYS A 164 -29.41 -37.64 -0.61
CA CYS A 164 -28.86 -38.42 0.51
C CYS A 164 -29.84 -38.55 1.70
N ALA A 165 -31.12 -38.29 1.51
CA ALA A 165 -32.13 -38.36 2.56
C ALA A 165 -32.72 -39.76 2.71
N GLY A 166 -32.89 -40.23 3.96
CA GLY A 166 -33.58 -41.48 4.28
C GLY A 166 -32.66 -42.71 4.39
N TRP A 167 -33.28 -43.88 4.50
CA TRP A 167 -32.57 -45.15 4.66
C TRP A 167 -32.29 -45.79 3.30
N PHE A 168 -31.07 -46.28 3.14
CA PHE A 168 -30.67 -47.10 1.99
C PHE A 168 -30.63 -48.57 2.41
N ASN A 169 -31.18 -49.45 1.57
CA ASN A 169 -31.24 -50.90 1.80
C ASN A 169 -30.22 -51.69 0.95
N ALA A 170 -29.27 -50.98 0.33
CA ALA A 170 -28.16 -51.52 -0.45
C ALA A 170 -26.93 -50.61 -0.27
N THR A 171 -25.78 -51.03 -0.80
CA THR A 171 -24.55 -50.23 -0.80
C THR A 171 -24.81 -48.83 -1.39
N VAL A 172 -24.32 -47.79 -0.70
CA VAL A 172 -24.46 -46.39 -1.11
C VAL A 172 -23.18 -45.90 -1.74
N SER A 173 -23.27 -45.42 -2.97
CA SER A 173 -22.25 -44.61 -3.61
C SER A 173 -22.50 -43.15 -3.28
N VAL A 174 -21.54 -42.51 -2.62
CA VAL A 174 -21.58 -41.08 -2.31
C VAL A 174 -20.67 -40.35 -3.28
N THR A 175 -21.24 -39.43 -4.05
CA THR A 175 -20.47 -38.53 -4.90
C THR A 175 -20.50 -37.14 -4.28
N VAL A 176 -19.31 -36.61 -4.00
CA VAL A 176 -19.12 -35.24 -3.57
C VAL A 176 -18.48 -34.48 -4.71
N SER A 177 -19.06 -33.35 -5.07
CA SER A 177 -18.46 -32.42 -6.02
C SER A 177 -18.34 -31.05 -5.38
N GLY A 178 -17.44 -30.25 -5.89
CA GLY A 178 -17.45 -28.82 -5.59
C GLY A 178 -16.84 -28.04 -6.72
N THR A 179 -17.22 -26.77 -6.74
CA THR A 179 -16.82 -25.80 -7.75
C THR A 179 -16.44 -24.51 -7.04
N ASP A 180 -15.46 -23.84 -7.62
CA ASP A 180 -14.98 -22.55 -7.15
C ASP A 180 -14.76 -21.65 -8.37
N GLY A 181 -15.12 -20.37 -8.24
CA GLY A 181 -15.04 -19.40 -9.33
C GLY A 181 -13.68 -18.72 -9.47
N GLY A 182 -12.75 -18.95 -8.54
CA GLY A 182 -11.49 -18.25 -8.43
C GLY A 182 -10.27 -19.19 -8.42
N ALA A 183 -9.56 -19.24 -7.30
CA ALA A 183 -8.31 -19.98 -7.13
C ALA A 183 -8.51 -21.50 -7.06
N GLY A 184 -9.76 -21.97 -6.99
CA GLY A 184 -10.10 -23.39 -6.96
C GLY A 184 -10.40 -23.90 -5.55
N MET A 185 -10.86 -25.15 -5.46
CA MET A 185 -10.98 -25.85 -4.18
C MET A 185 -9.67 -26.54 -3.79
N GLY A 186 -9.19 -26.27 -2.58
CA GLY A 186 -8.00 -26.94 -2.04
C GLY A 186 -8.25 -28.31 -1.42
N SER A 187 -9.37 -28.52 -0.72
CA SER A 187 -9.70 -29.82 -0.12
C SER A 187 -11.20 -29.96 0.15
N VAL A 188 -11.66 -31.21 0.32
CA VAL A 188 -13.02 -31.52 0.75
C VAL A 188 -12.97 -32.44 1.96
N THR A 189 -13.50 -31.95 3.08
CA THR A 189 -13.69 -32.75 4.29
C THR A 189 -15.10 -33.33 4.31
N ARG A 190 -15.20 -34.64 4.55
CA ARG A 190 -16.45 -35.36 4.76
C ARG A 190 -16.45 -35.95 6.16
N ASN A 191 -17.60 -35.96 6.84
CA ASN A 191 -17.73 -36.61 8.14
C ASN A 191 -18.70 -37.77 7.99
N VAL A 192 -18.26 -38.98 8.35
CA VAL A 192 -19.11 -40.17 8.41
C VAL A 192 -19.22 -40.54 9.89
N ASP A 193 -20.45 -40.59 10.40
CA ASP A 193 -20.76 -40.95 11.79
C ASP A 193 -20.01 -40.11 12.84
N GLY A 194 -19.79 -38.83 12.54
CA GLY A 194 -19.06 -37.90 13.42
C GLY A 194 -17.53 -38.02 13.36
N THR A 195 -16.99 -39.01 12.65
CA THR A 195 -15.55 -39.12 12.39
C THR A 195 -15.21 -38.38 11.09
N GLY A 196 -14.39 -37.33 11.20
CA GLY A 196 -13.93 -36.56 10.04
C GLY A 196 -12.96 -37.38 9.19
N GLN A 197 -13.19 -37.42 7.88
CA GLN A 197 -12.28 -37.93 6.87
C GLN A 197 -11.97 -36.80 5.88
N THR A 198 -10.69 -36.52 5.66
CA THR A 198 -10.25 -35.49 4.70
C THR A 198 -9.80 -36.16 3.41
N SER A 199 -10.29 -35.69 2.27
CA SER A 199 -9.71 -35.97 0.96
C SER A 199 -8.99 -34.71 0.49
N THR A 200 -7.68 -34.84 0.28
CA THR A 200 -6.85 -33.84 -0.42
C THR A 200 -6.84 -34.12 -1.90
#